data_AF-A0A5M8FRK5-F1
#
_entry.id   AF-A0A5M8FRK5-F1
#
_cell.length_a   1.000
_cell.length_b   1.000
_cell.length_c   1.000
_cell.angle_alpha   90.00
_cell.angle_beta   90.00
_cell.angle_gamma   90.00
#
_symmetry.space_group_name_H-M   'P 1'
#
loop_
_entity.id
_entity.type
_entity.pdbx_description
1 polymer ?
#
loop_
_entity_poly.entity_id
_entity_poly.type
_entity_poly.pdbx_seq_one_letter_code
_entity_poly.pdbx_strand_id
1 'polypeptide(L)'
;MELADAIRQHIPLQIRLPDPRRPLVLDSRYVAEAFLVQTRHGPGLVWLDAFWCKWPDLEVCHIAYATPVAKDDEQRWVDQYPRYGPGCLAYQKPVIVERLDADSQAWIDYKVWQNWRAVHHADCDREAAWRHVETVLSGIDIQRRV
;
A
#
# COMPACT_ATOMS: atom_id res chain seq x y z
N MET A 1 -5.78 -15.42 8.72
CA MET A 1 -6.13 -14.04 9.13
C MET A 1 -6.40 -13.26 7.87
N GLU A 2 -7.47 -12.49 7.81
CA GLU A 2 -7.85 -11.72 6.62
C GLU A 2 -7.00 -10.46 6.47
N LEU A 3 -6.79 -9.96 5.24
CA LEU A 3 -6.03 -8.72 4.99
C LEU A 3 -6.67 -7.52 5.72
N ALA A 4 -8.00 -7.49 5.76
CA ALA A 4 -8.75 -6.46 6.47
C ALA A 4 -8.39 -6.41 7.95
N ASP A 5 -8.19 -7.57 8.59
CA ASP A 5 -7.78 -7.63 9.98
C ASP A 5 -6.32 -7.21 10.15
N ALA A 6 -5.45 -7.53 9.19
CA ALA A 6 -4.06 -7.05 9.19
C ALA A 6 -3.99 -5.52 9.18
N ILE A 7 -4.76 -4.88 8.30
CA ILE A 7 -4.81 -3.43 8.14
C ILE A 7 -5.40 -2.78 9.39
N ARG A 8 -6.49 -3.33 9.95
CA ARG A 8 -7.11 -2.83 11.19
C ARG A 8 -6.20 -2.95 12.40
N GLN A 9 -5.40 -4.01 12.46
CA GLN A 9 -4.44 -4.24 13.54
C GLN A 9 -3.10 -3.51 13.32
N HIS A 10 -2.97 -2.71 12.26
CA HIS A 10 -1.74 -2.01 11.89
C HIS A 10 -0.53 -2.95 11.76
N ILE A 11 -0.77 -4.17 11.28
CA ILE A 11 0.31 -5.12 11.04
C ILE A 11 1.18 -4.59 9.89
N PRO A 12 2.52 -4.59 10.04
CA PRO A 12 3.42 -4.17 8.96
C PRO A 12 3.22 -5.02 7.71
N LEU A 13 3.05 -4.36 6.56
CA LEU A 13 2.81 -5.02 5.27
C LEU A 13 3.94 -4.72 4.28
N GLN A 14 4.14 -5.62 3.34
CA GLN A 14 4.92 -5.41 2.13
C GLN A 14 4.08 -5.60 0.87
N ILE A 15 4.37 -4.81 -0.15
CA ILE A 15 3.86 -4.95 -1.50
C ILE A 15 5.00 -5.41 -2.40
N ARG A 16 4.74 -6.44 -3.20
CA ARG A 16 5.63 -6.86 -4.27
C ARG A 16 5.04 -6.40 -5.60
N LEU A 17 5.78 -5.55 -6.28
CA LEU A 17 5.41 -4.95 -7.56
C LEU A 17 6.43 -5.36 -8.63
N PRO A 18 6.03 -5.53 -9.89
CA PRO A 18 6.99 -5.72 -10.98
C PRO A 18 7.94 -4.52 -11.08
N ASP A 19 9.23 -4.79 -11.28
CA ASP A 19 10.21 -3.76 -11.62
C ASP A 19 9.85 -3.21 -13.03
N PRO A 20 9.58 -1.89 -13.18
CA PRO A 20 9.24 -1.29 -14.47
C PRO A 20 10.28 -1.54 -15.57
N ARG A 21 11.55 -1.74 -15.19
CA ARG A 21 12.67 -2.02 -16.09
C ARG A 21 12.91 -3.51 -16.27
N ARG A 22 12.45 -4.35 -15.34
CA ARG A 22 12.62 -5.81 -15.35
C ARG A 22 11.29 -6.49 -14.96
N PRO A 23 10.31 -6.55 -15.86
CA PRO A 23 8.93 -6.86 -15.45
C PRO A 23 8.68 -8.29 -14.92
N LEU A 24 9.64 -9.19 -15.10
CA LEU A 24 9.63 -10.54 -14.52
C LEU A 24 10.20 -10.60 -13.08
N VAL A 25 10.77 -9.48 -12.59
CA VAL A 25 11.32 -9.34 -11.26
C VAL A 25 10.32 -8.58 -10.40
N LEU A 26 9.99 -9.13 -9.23
CA LEU A 26 9.16 -8.45 -8.24
C LEU A 26 10.04 -7.75 -7.22
N ASP A 27 9.99 -6.43 -7.19
CA ASP A 27 10.61 -5.61 -6.15
C ASP A 27 9.69 -5.57 -4.92
N SER A 28 10.28 -5.82 -3.76
CA SER A 28 9.55 -5.77 -2.49
C SER A 28 9.70 -4.39 -1.86
N ARG A 29 8.58 -3.79 -1.47
CA ARG A 29 8.52 -2.50 -0.79
C ARG A 29 7.66 -2.64 0.45
N TYR A 30 8.05 -2.02 1.57
CA TYR A 30 7.17 -1.97 2.73
C TYR A 30 6.14 -0.85 2.57
N VAL A 31 5.00 -1.02 3.24
CA VAL A 31 3.91 -0.06 3.24
C VAL A 31 4.00 0.84 4.46
N ALA A 32 3.90 2.15 4.27
CA ALA A 32 3.80 3.08 5.38
C ALA A 32 2.40 3.06 6.00
N GLU A 33 1.38 3.15 5.15
CA GLU A 33 -0.04 3.10 5.53
C GLU A 33 -0.85 2.39 4.45
N ALA A 34 -1.83 1.59 4.88
CA ALA A 34 -2.78 0.92 4.00
C ALA A 34 -4.23 1.18 4.43
N PHE A 35 -5.13 1.26 3.46
CA PHE A 35 -6.55 1.48 3.65
C PHE A 35 -7.37 0.57 2.74
N LEU A 36 -8.41 -0.04 3.29
CA LEU A 36 -9.47 -0.63 2.49
C LEU A 36 -10.49 0.46 2.16
N VAL A 37 -10.85 0.53 0.89
CA VAL A 37 -11.79 1.52 0.38
C VAL A 37 -12.84 0.87 -0.47
N GLN A 38 -13.97 1.55 -0.63
CA GLN A 38 -14.95 1.23 -1.64
C GLN A 38 -14.97 2.34 -2.69
N THR A 39 -15.00 1.93 -3.96
CA THR A 39 -15.05 2.87 -5.09
C THR A 39 -16.17 2.50 -6.04
N ARG A 40 -16.50 3.38 -6.99
CA ARG A 40 -17.42 3.05 -8.11
C ARG A 40 -16.98 1.84 -8.94
N HIS A 41 -15.70 1.47 -8.88
CA HIS A 41 -15.12 0.33 -9.60
C HIS A 41 -15.06 -0.95 -8.76
N GLY A 42 -15.52 -0.91 -7.51
CA GLY A 42 -15.44 -2.02 -6.57
C GLY A 42 -14.49 -1.74 -5.39
N PRO A 43 -14.28 -2.77 -4.53
CA PRO A 43 -13.40 -2.65 -3.38
C PRO A 43 -11.97 -2.41 -3.82
N GLY A 44 -11.27 -1.53 -3.11
CA GLY A 44 -9.87 -1.22 -3.40
C GLY A 44 -8.98 -1.31 -2.17
N LEU A 45 -7.71 -1.62 -2.41
CA LEU A 45 -6.63 -1.41 -1.47
C LEU A 45 -5.87 -0.17 -1.90
N VAL A 46 -5.79 0.81 -1.00
CA VAL A 46 -4.94 1.98 -1.13
C VAL A 46 -3.73 1.82 -0.22
N TRP A 47 -2.54 2.18 -0.69
CA TRP A 47 -1.37 2.25 0.15
C TRP A 47 -0.49 3.45 -0.15
N LEU A 48 0.33 3.81 0.83
CA LEU A 48 1.34 4.87 0.74
C LEU A 48 2.74 4.29 0.93
N ASP A 49 3.66 4.74 0.08
CA ASP A 49 5.09 4.47 0.26
C ASP A 49 5.64 5.22 1.48
N ALA A 50 6.79 4.78 1.99
CA ALA A 50 7.46 5.42 3.11
C ALA A 50 7.88 6.86 2.82
N PHE A 51 7.90 7.67 3.88
CA PHE A 51 8.26 9.09 3.81
C PHE A 51 7.36 9.91 2.86
N TRP A 52 6.14 9.44 2.58
CA TRP A 52 5.15 10.18 1.80
C TRP A 52 4.96 11.62 2.30
N CYS A 53 4.96 11.83 3.60
CA CYS A 53 4.81 13.15 4.22
C CYS A 53 6.02 14.08 4.03
N LYS A 54 7.19 13.54 3.66
CA LYS A 54 8.38 14.34 3.31
C LYS A 54 8.34 14.82 1.86
N TRP A 55 7.60 14.13 1.00
CA TRP A 55 7.55 14.38 -0.44
C TRP A 55 6.10 14.45 -0.94
N PRO A 56 5.35 15.48 -0.52
CA PRO A 56 3.92 15.60 -0.86
C PRO A 56 3.65 15.73 -2.36
N ASP A 57 4.65 16.16 -3.14
CA ASP A 57 4.52 16.35 -4.59
C ASP A 57 4.90 15.09 -5.39
N LEU A 58 5.39 14.02 -4.74
CA LEU A 58 5.69 12.76 -5.41
C LEU A 58 4.45 11.86 -5.41
N GLU A 59 4.23 11.15 -6.53
CA GLU A 59 3.20 10.12 -6.63
C GLU A 59 3.61 8.87 -5.81
N VAL A 60 3.32 8.92 -4.51
CA VAL A 60 3.61 7.87 -3.51
C VAL A 60 2.36 7.15 -3.03
N CYS A 61 1.19 7.55 -3.54
CA CYS A 61 -0.11 6.96 -3.26
C CYS A 61 -0.54 6.04 -4.40
N HIS A 62 -0.94 4.83 -4.05
CA HIS A 62 -1.28 3.79 -5.01
C HIS A 62 -2.63 3.19 -4.67
N ILE A 63 -3.38 2.77 -5.69
CA ILE A 63 -4.66 2.07 -5.53
C ILE A 63 -4.75 0.87 -6.47
N ALA A 64 -5.17 -0.26 -5.92
CA ALA A 64 -5.52 -1.47 -6.66
C ALA A 64 -6.98 -1.85 -6.36
N TYR A 65 -7.78 -2.16 -7.39
CA TYR A 65 -9.23 -2.39 -7.28
C TYR A 65 -9.66 -3.87 -7.27
N ALA A 66 -8.77 -4.84 -7.17
CA ALA A 66 -9.24 -6.21 -6.99
C ALA A 66 -9.36 -6.59 -5.52
N THR A 67 -10.16 -7.62 -5.31
CA THR A 67 -10.28 -8.27 -4.01
C THR A 67 -9.03 -9.12 -3.79
N PRO A 68 -8.25 -8.86 -2.75
CA PRO A 68 -7.09 -9.67 -2.44
C PRO A 68 -7.53 -11.11 -2.19
N VAL A 69 -7.02 -12.05 -2.97
CA VAL A 69 -7.30 -13.49 -2.77
C VAL A 69 -6.20 -14.06 -1.90
N ALA A 70 -6.56 -14.58 -0.73
CA ALA A 70 -5.61 -15.31 0.11
C ALA A 70 -5.08 -16.53 -0.67
N LYS A 71 -3.76 -16.63 -0.81
CA LYS A 71 -3.11 -17.76 -1.47
C LYS A 71 -2.10 -18.41 -0.53
N ASP A 72 -2.33 -19.69 -0.26
CA ASP A 72 -1.46 -20.59 0.52
C ASP A 72 -1.27 -20.18 2.01
N ASP A 73 -0.55 -21.02 2.78
CA ASP A 73 -0.29 -20.84 4.22
C ASP A 73 0.60 -19.61 4.55
N GLU A 74 1.20 -18.99 3.52
CA GLU A 74 2.19 -17.92 3.66
C GLU A 74 1.57 -16.53 3.88
N GLN A 75 0.27 -16.42 4.20
CA GLN A 75 -0.40 -15.14 4.48
C GLN A 75 -0.20 -14.11 3.35
N ARG A 76 -0.35 -14.60 2.11
CA ARG A 76 -0.20 -13.79 0.90
C ARG A 76 -1.57 -13.45 0.35
N TRP A 77 -1.70 -12.22 -0.13
CA TRP A 77 -2.89 -11.74 -0.82
C TRP A 77 -2.50 -11.28 -2.23
N VAL A 78 -3.14 -11.88 -3.23
CA VAL A 78 -2.77 -11.67 -4.63
C VAL A 78 -3.89 -10.95 -5.35
N ASP A 79 -3.55 -9.85 -6.01
CA ASP A 79 -4.37 -9.23 -7.03
C ASP A 79 -3.84 -9.62 -8.43
N GLN A 80 -4.61 -10.47 -9.12
CA GLN A 80 -4.31 -10.92 -10.49
C GLN A 80 -4.83 -9.98 -11.58
N TYR A 81 -5.71 -9.03 -11.25
CA TYR A 81 -6.33 -8.11 -12.20
C TYR A 81 -6.45 -6.69 -11.63
N PRO A 82 -5.37 -6.09 -11.11
CA PRO A 82 -5.41 -4.74 -10.58
C PRO A 82 -5.83 -3.80 -11.71
N ARG A 83 -6.89 -3.04 -11.47
CA ARG A 83 -7.09 -1.76 -12.15
C ARG A 83 -6.31 -0.73 -11.36
N TYR A 84 -5.93 0.36 -12.01
CA TYR A 84 -5.00 1.33 -11.47
C TYR A 84 -5.60 2.74 -11.55
N GLY A 85 -5.35 3.56 -10.51
CA GLY A 85 -5.71 4.98 -10.48
C GLY A 85 -4.76 5.84 -11.33
N PRO A 86 -4.99 7.17 -11.41
CA PRO A 86 -4.37 8.05 -12.41
C PRO A 86 -2.84 8.17 -12.37
N GLY A 87 -2.18 7.80 -11.27
CA GLY A 87 -0.71 7.80 -11.14
C GLY A 87 -0.06 6.42 -11.18
N CYS A 88 -0.82 5.33 -11.36
CA CYS A 88 -0.27 3.99 -11.23
C CYS A 88 0.03 3.40 -12.63
N LEU A 89 1.31 3.14 -12.88
CA LEU A 89 1.82 2.57 -14.13
C LEU A 89 1.19 1.18 -14.33
N ALA A 90 0.44 1.01 -15.42
CA ALA A 90 -0.33 -0.20 -15.77
C ALA A 90 0.52 -1.47 -16.03
N TYR A 91 1.80 -1.46 -15.67
CA TYR A 91 2.75 -2.48 -16.09
C TYR A 91 2.83 -3.62 -15.08
N GLN A 92 2.01 -4.62 -15.43
CA GLN A 92 2.18 -6.03 -15.16
C GLN A 92 1.70 -6.51 -13.79
N LYS A 93 1.21 -7.74 -13.83
CA LYS A 93 0.45 -8.43 -12.80
C LYS A 93 1.35 -9.56 -12.30
N PRO A 94 1.22 -10.02 -11.05
CA PRO A 94 0.28 -9.61 -10.01
C PRO A 94 0.85 -8.55 -9.04
N VAL A 95 -0.03 -7.87 -8.30
CA VAL A 95 0.35 -7.18 -7.05
C VAL A 95 0.20 -8.18 -5.92
N ILE A 96 1.25 -8.36 -5.13
CA ILE A 96 1.22 -9.27 -3.97
C ILE A 96 1.36 -8.43 -2.72
N VAL A 97 0.42 -8.60 -1.80
CA VAL A 97 0.46 -8.01 -0.46
C VAL A 97 0.73 -9.13 0.52
N GLU A 98 1.66 -8.91 1.44
CA GLU A 98 2.07 -9.91 2.42
C GLU A 98 2.37 -9.19 3.74
N ARG A 99 2.45 -9.95 4.83
CA ARG A 99 3.06 -9.39 6.03
C ARG A 99 4.54 -9.09 5.75
N LEU A 100 5.01 -7.98 6.31
CA LEU A 100 6.43 -7.66 6.24
C LEU A 100 7.21 -8.66 7.10
N ASP A 101 8.14 -9.36 6.47
CA ASP A 101 8.98 -10.35 7.13
C ASP A 101 10.05 -9.65 7.97
N ALA A 102 10.14 -10.01 9.26
CA ALA A 102 11.06 -9.42 10.23
C ALA A 102 12.54 -9.65 9.88
N ASP A 103 12.83 -10.70 9.10
CA ASP A 103 14.19 -11.02 8.67
C ASP A 103 14.56 -10.38 7.31
N SER A 104 13.64 -9.62 6.70
CA SER A 104 13.87 -8.98 5.40
C SER A 104 14.60 -7.64 5.50
N GLN A 105 15.29 -7.24 4.43
CA GLN A 105 15.87 -5.89 4.33
C GLN A 105 14.80 -4.79 4.46
N ALA A 106 13.58 -5.03 3.94
CA ALA A 106 12.48 -4.09 4.05
C ALA A 106 12.02 -3.87 5.51
N TRP A 107 12.25 -4.82 6.42
CA TRP A 107 12.01 -4.63 7.85
C TRP A 107 12.95 -3.61 8.49
N ILE A 108 14.22 -3.60 8.06
CA ILE A 108 15.19 -2.61 8.53
C ILE A 108 14.71 -1.21 8.14
N ASP A 109 14.32 -1.04 6.87
CA ASP A 109 13.84 0.24 6.36
C ASP A 109 12.53 0.66 7.02
N TYR A 110 11.62 -0.28 7.28
CA TYR A 110 10.40 -0.04 8.06
C TYR A 110 10.70 0.49 9.47
N LYS A 111 11.69 -0.08 10.18
CA LYS A 111 12.09 0.44 11.50
C LYS A 111 12.65 1.85 11.42
N VAL A 112 13.43 2.16 10.39
CA VAL A 112 13.92 3.52 10.15
C VAL A 112 12.75 4.48 9.95
N TRP A 113 11.76 4.09 9.14
CA TRP A 113 10.53 4.85 8.95
C TRP A 113 9.75 5.05 10.25
N GLN A 114 9.53 4.00 11.06
CA GLN A 114 8.81 4.11 12.33
C GLN A 114 9.48 5.09 13.31
N ASN A 115 10.82 5.03 13.41
CA ASN A 115 11.57 5.98 14.23
C ASN A 115 11.42 7.41 13.74
N TRP A 116 11.49 7.62 12.42
CA TRP A 116 11.29 8.93 11.83
C TRP A 116 9.86 9.44 12.09
N ARG A 117 8.85 8.58 11.93
CA ARG A 117 7.43 8.89 12.13
C ARG A 117 7.15 9.29 13.57
N ALA A 118 7.78 8.63 14.55
CA ALA A 118 7.63 8.97 15.96
C ALA A 118 8.06 10.42 16.28
N VAL A 119 9.05 10.95 15.54
CA VAL A 119 9.52 12.34 15.69
C VAL A 119 8.62 13.33 14.94
N HIS A 120 8.01 12.93 13.83
CA HIS A 120 7.23 13.81 12.94
C HIS A 120 5.74 13.42 12.93
N HIS A 121 5.21 12.95 14.05
CA HIS A 121 3.88 12.35 14.12
C HIS A 121 2.78 13.25 13.52
N ALA A 122 2.85 14.56 13.75
CA ALA A 122 1.83 15.51 13.28
C ALA A 122 1.66 15.53 11.76
N ASP A 123 2.73 15.29 11.00
CA ASP A 123 2.71 15.33 9.54
C ASP A 123 2.42 13.96 8.92
N CYS A 124 2.53 12.90 9.73
CA CYS A 124 2.66 11.52 9.23
C CYS A 124 1.78 10.53 9.99
N ASP A 125 0.76 11.04 10.67
CA ASP A 125 -0.29 10.23 11.25
C ASP A 125 -1.22 9.65 10.16
N ARG A 126 -2.11 8.75 10.59
CA ARG A 126 -3.02 8.05 9.70
C ARG A 126 -4.12 8.96 9.14
N GLU A 127 -4.41 10.08 9.78
CA GLU A 127 -5.39 11.05 9.29
C GLU A 127 -4.79 11.91 8.18
N ALA A 128 -3.57 12.41 8.38
CA ALA A 128 -2.76 13.09 7.38
C ALA A 128 -2.53 12.20 6.15
N ALA A 129 -2.23 10.91 6.37
CA ALA A 129 -2.14 9.92 5.31
C ALA A 129 -3.44 9.82 4.50
N TRP A 130 -4.59 9.78 5.17
CA TRP A 130 -5.88 9.73 4.50
C TRP A 130 -6.18 11.01 3.70
N ARG A 131 -5.90 12.20 4.25
CA ARG A 131 -6.05 13.47 3.52
C ARG A 131 -5.17 13.53 2.27
N HIS A 132 -3.95 12.99 2.35
CA HIS A 132 -3.07 12.87 1.20
C HIS A 132 -3.65 11.92 0.14
N VAL A 133 -4.20 10.77 0.56
CA VAL A 133 -4.93 9.85 -0.34
C VAL A 133 -6.07 10.56 -1.06
N GLU A 134 -6.93 11.29 -0.33
CA GLU A 134 -8.05 12.03 -0.91
C GLU A 134 -7.59 13.10 -1.90
N THR A 135 -6.46 13.74 -1.64
CA THR A 135 -5.87 14.76 -2.52
C THR A 135 -5.36 14.13 -3.81
N VAL A 136 -4.50 13.11 -3.70
CA VAL A 136 -3.85 12.46 -4.86
C VAL A 136 -4.87 11.68 -5.70
N LEU A 137 -5.87 11.08 -5.07
CA LEU A 137 -6.89 10.27 -5.73
C LEU A 137 -8.23 11.01 -5.90
N SER A 138 -8.24 12.35 -5.86
CA SER A 138 -9.46 13.19 -5.92
C SER A 138 -10.37 12.93 -7.12
N GLY A 139 -9.84 12.38 -8.22
CA GLY A 139 -10.62 11.96 -9.40
C GLY A 139 -11.37 10.63 -9.25
N ILE A 140 -11.21 9.93 -8.11
CA ILE A 140 -11.85 8.67 -7.79
C ILE A 140 -12.82 8.92 -6.64
N ASP A 141 -14.07 8.48 -6.81
CA ASP A 141 -15.04 8.48 -5.72
C ASP A 141 -14.69 7.33 -4.76
N ILE A 142 -14.11 7.67 -3.61
CA ILE A 142 -13.53 6.75 -2.63
C ILE A 142 -14.25 6.91 -1.29
N GLN A 143 -14.76 5.81 -0.74
CA GLN A 143 -15.31 5.72 0.60
C GLN A 143 -14.43 4.83 1.49
N ARG A 144 -13.94 5.35 2.61
CA ARG A 144 -13.09 4.59 3.53
C ARG A 144 -13.89 3.48 4.23
N ARG A 145 -13.43 2.22 4.09
CA ARG A 145 -13.87 1.08 4.90
C ARG A 145 -12.81 0.80 5.95
N VAL A 146 -12.84 1.59 7.03
CA VAL A 146 -12.07 1.48 8.29
C VAL A 146 -10.82 0.59 8.23
#